data_AF-A0A1U7IG72-F1
#
_entry.id   AF-A0A1U7IG72-F1
#
_cell.length_a   1.000
_cell.length_b   1.000
_cell.length_c   1.000
_cell.angle_alpha   90.00
_cell.angle_beta   90.00
_cell.angle_gamma   90.00
#
_symmetry.space_group_name_H-M   'P 1'
#
loop_
_entity.id
_entity.type
_entity.pdbx_description
1 polymer ?
#
loop_
_entity_poly.entity_id
_entity_poly.type
_entity_poly.pdbx_seq_one_letter_code
_entity_poly.pdbx_strand_id
1 'polypeptide(L)'
;MESMVNDPTVLYGLLGSLAAGLATTAGALPIFFIKRITDNLQGAMLGFGAGVMLAATSFSLIIPGIEAATSTTGNNVTAGLIVATGILLGGVFLWFTHRNFPHEHFIKGSEGNKPSNLARVWLFILAIALHNFPEGLAVGVGFASGEVTQGLTLATGIGLQNIPEGMVVALSLVAERYSKLYALWIVLITGLVEPFGGLIGAAVVSLAKPLIPWGLAFAAGAMLFVISDEIIPESHRLGYEKQGTIGLMFGFILMMLLDVVLG
;
A
#
# COMPACT_ATOMS: atom_id res chain seq x y z
N MET A 1 -15.60 23.54 19.21
CA MET A 1 -16.14 22.71 18.11
C MET A 1 -16.35 23.53 16.84
N GLU A 2 -16.88 24.76 16.91
CA GLU A 2 -16.97 25.67 15.73
C GLU A 2 -15.61 26.11 15.17
N SER A 3 -14.54 26.14 15.97
CA SER A 3 -13.19 26.50 15.49
C SER A 3 -12.50 25.41 14.67
N MET A 4 -12.94 24.14 14.74
CA MET A 4 -12.35 23.04 13.96
C MET A 4 -12.94 22.94 12.56
N VAL A 5 -14.12 23.52 12.31
CA VAL A 5 -14.81 23.48 11.01
C VAL A 5 -14.35 24.60 10.08
N ASN A 6 -13.76 25.68 10.61
CA ASN A 6 -13.25 26.82 9.85
C ASN A 6 -11.72 26.83 9.66
N ASP A 7 -11.03 25.76 10.06
CA ASP A 7 -9.60 25.61 9.79
C ASP A 7 -9.42 25.02 8.37
N PRO A 8 -8.90 25.78 7.39
CA PRO A 8 -8.71 25.29 6.03
C PRO A 8 -7.76 24.09 5.95
N THR A 9 -6.95 23.85 6.98
CA THR A 9 -6.02 22.71 7.03
C THR A 9 -6.73 21.35 7.04
N VAL A 10 -7.87 21.23 7.72
CA VAL A 10 -8.66 19.98 7.74
C VAL A 10 -9.23 19.67 6.37
N LEU A 11 -9.73 20.71 5.69
CA LEU A 11 -10.23 20.57 4.32
C LEU A 11 -9.09 20.22 3.35
N TYR A 12 -7.93 20.85 3.47
CA TYR A 12 -6.78 20.53 2.62
C TYR A 12 -6.23 19.12 2.88
N GLY A 13 -6.16 18.69 4.14
CA GLY A 13 -5.80 17.32 4.51
C GLY A 13 -6.75 16.29 3.89
N LEU A 14 -8.06 16.53 3.99
CA LEU A 14 -9.08 15.69 3.37
C LEU A 14 -8.96 15.66 1.84
N LEU A 15 -8.86 16.82 1.19
CA LEU A 15 -8.79 16.93 -0.27
C LEU A 15 -7.48 16.36 -0.84
N GLY A 16 -6.36 16.61 -0.18
CA GLY A 16 -5.06 16.07 -0.57
C GLY A 16 -5.04 14.54 -0.47
N SER A 17 -5.55 14.00 0.63
CA SER A 17 -5.64 12.54 0.83
C SER A 17 -6.69 11.89 -0.07
N LEU A 18 -7.77 12.60 -0.40
CA LEU A 18 -8.73 12.14 -1.41
C LEU A 18 -8.10 12.10 -2.80
N ALA A 19 -7.32 13.12 -3.17
CA ALA A 19 -6.63 13.14 -4.45
C ALA A 19 -5.61 12.01 -4.57
N ALA A 20 -4.84 11.76 -3.50
CA ALA A 20 -3.92 10.64 -3.42
C ALA A 20 -4.64 9.28 -3.53
N GLY A 21 -5.74 9.06 -2.78
CA GLY A 21 -6.50 7.81 -2.85
C GLY A 21 -7.24 7.60 -4.18
N LEU A 22 -7.66 8.68 -4.84
CA LEU A 22 -8.21 8.63 -6.20
C LEU A 22 -7.13 8.29 -7.24
N ALA A 23 -5.86 8.61 -6.99
CA ALA A 23 -4.76 8.20 -7.85
C ALA A 23 -4.62 6.66 -7.90
N THR A 24 -4.91 5.98 -6.78
CA THR A 24 -5.03 4.50 -6.73
C THR A 24 -6.10 4.01 -7.69
N THR A 25 -7.27 4.65 -7.68
CA THR A 25 -8.37 4.30 -8.60
C THR A 25 -8.01 4.62 -10.05
N ALA A 26 -7.36 5.75 -10.30
CA ALA A 26 -6.90 6.14 -11.63
C ALA A 26 -5.91 5.13 -12.20
N GLY A 27 -5.02 4.61 -11.35
CA GLY A 27 -4.09 3.52 -11.66
C GLY A 27 -4.75 2.23 -12.12
N ALA A 28 -5.99 1.95 -11.69
CA ALA A 28 -6.75 0.77 -12.13
C ALA A 28 -7.41 0.93 -13.51
N LEU A 29 -7.59 2.14 -14.03
CA LEU A 29 -8.27 2.37 -15.32
C LEU A 29 -7.66 1.65 -16.54
N PRO A 30 -6.32 1.46 -16.65
CA PRO A 30 -5.70 0.70 -17.73
C PRO A 30 -6.27 -0.70 -17.95
N ILE A 31 -6.85 -1.35 -16.92
CA ILE A 31 -7.43 -2.70 -17.04
C ILE A 31 -8.55 -2.77 -18.09
N PHE A 32 -9.26 -1.67 -18.36
CA PHE A 32 -10.34 -1.64 -19.35
C PHE A 32 -9.83 -1.80 -20.78
N PHE A 33 -8.61 -1.35 -21.05
CA PHE A 33 -7.97 -1.46 -22.37
C PHE A 33 -7.29 -2.81 -22.61
N ILE A 34 -6.99 -3.56 -21.53
CA ILE A 34 -6.35 -4.88 -21.60
C ILE A 34 -7.40 -5.95 -21.94
N LYS A 35 -7.34 -6.55 -23.13
CA LYS A 35 -8.32 -7.55 -23.59
C LYS A 35 -8.04 -8.96 -23.06
N ARG A 36 -6.77 -9.37 -23.00
CA ARG A 36 -6.32 -10.67 -22.49
C ARG A 36 -4.96 -10.50 -21.83
N ILE A 37 -4.79 -11.11 -20.66
CA ILE A 37 -3.51 -11.21 -19.96
C ILE A 37 -2.99 -12.62 -20.25
N THR A 38 -1.85 -12.73 -20.91
CA THR A 38 -1.15 -14.01 -21.07
C THR A 38 -0.42 -14.35 -19.77
N ASP A 39 -0.18 -15.62 -19.51
CA ASP A 39 0.48 -16.06 -18.27
C ASP A 39 1.87 -15.40 -18.08
N ASN A 40 2.63 -15.18 -19.17
CA ASN A 40 3.90 -14.43 -19.13
C ASN A 40 3.70 -12.98 -18.68
N LEU A 41 2.68 -12.31 -19.23
CA LEU A 41 2.38 -10.92 -18.90
C LEU A 41 1.87 -10.82 -17.46
N GLN A 42 1.06 -11.77 -17.02
CA GLN A 42 0.63 -11.88 -15.63
C GLN A 42 1.83 -11.99 -14.69
N GLY A 43 2.76 -12.91 -14.96
CA GLY A 43 3.98 -13.06 -14.16
C GLY A 43 4.80 -11.76 -14.10
N ALA A 44 5.02 -11.11 -15.25
CA ALA A 44 5.74 -9.83 -15.31
C ALA A 44 5.02 -8.71 -14.54
N MET A 45 3.70 -8.61 -14.64
CA MET A 45 2.91 -7.57 -13.97
C MET A 45 2.84 -7.77 -12.46
N LEU A 46 2.67 -9.02 -12.00
CA LEU A 46 2.71 -9.34 -10.57
C LEU A 46 4.11 -9.09 -9.99
N GLY A 47 5.15 -9.49 -10.72
CA GLY A 47 6.53 -9.17 -10.37
C GLY A 47 6.76 -7.66 -10.26
N PHE A 48 6.34 -6.90 -11.28
CA PHE A 48 6.38 -5.44 -11.26
C PHE A 48 5.69 -4.85 -10.04
N GLY A 49 4.51 -5.35 -9.70
CA GLY A 49 3.81 -4.94 -8.49
C GLY A 49 4.57 -5.23 -7.20
N ALA A 50 5.10 -6.44 -7.04
CA ALA A 50 5.96 -6.78 -5.91
C ALA A 50 7.17 -5.83 -5.83
N GLY A 51 7.78 -5.48 -6.96
CA GLY A 51 8.87 -4.52 -7.02
C GLY A 51 8.49 -3.13 -6.53
N VAL A 52 7.38 -2.58 -7.06
CA VAL A 52 6.83 -1.28 -6.64
C VAL A 52 6.58 -1.28 -5.14
N MET A 53 5.88 -2.30 -4.63
CA MET A 53 5.53 -2.35 -3.21
C MET A 53 6.73 -2.59 -2.29
N LEU A 54 7.75 -3.33 -2.71
CA LEU A 54 9.00 -3.46 -1.94
C LEU A 54 9.73 -2.11 -1.84
N ALA A 55 9.78 -1.36 -2.94
CA ALA A 55 10.36 -0.03 -2.94
C ALA A 55 9.55 0.94 -2.07
N ALA A 56 8.23 1.03 -2.25
CA ALA A 56 7.35 1.86 -1.43
C ALA A 56 7.46 1.51 0.07
N THR A 57 7.52 0.21 0.39
CA THR A 57 7.74 -0.24 1.77
C THR A 57 9.07 0.26 2.33
N SER A 58 10.13 0.26 1.53
CA SER A 58 11.45 0.70 1.97
C SER A 58 11.52 2.22 2.10
N PHE A 59 11.16 2.93 1.03
CA PHE A 59 11.44 4.36 0.88
C PHE A 59 10.30 5.26 1.39
N SER A 60 9.06 4.79 1.32
CA SER A 60 7.88 5.61 1.62
C SER A 60 7.21 5.23 2.95
N LEU A 61 7.59 4.10 3.56
CA LEU A 61 7.14 3.70 4.90
C LEU A 61 8.27 3.62 5.93
N ILE A 62 9.29 2.77 5.68
CA ILE A 62 10.33 2.51 6.68
C ILE A 62 11.18 3.75 6.93
N ILE A 63 11.69 4.39 5.87
CA ILE A 63 12.52 5.61 6.01
C ILE A 63 11.73 6.75 6.69
N PRO A 64 10.53 7.15 6.22
CA PRO A 64 9.75 8.20 6.86
C PRO A 64 9.32 7.82 8.28
N GLY A 65 9.08 6.53 8.54
CA GLY A 65 8.82 6.01 9.89
C GLY A 65 10.00 6.21 10.83
N ILE A 66 11.23 5.95 10.38
CA ILE A 66 12.45 6.19 11.16
C ILE A 66 12.66 7.68 11.40
N GLU A 67 12.44 8.53 10.40
CA GLU A 67 12.56 9.99 10.51
C GLU A 67 11.52 10.58 11.47
N ALA A 68 10.27 10.13 11.37
CA ALA A 68 9.19 10.52 12.28
C ALA A 68 9.46 10.04 13.72
N ALA A 69 10.02 8.83 13.90
CA ALA A 69 10.42 8.35 15.22
C ALA A 69 11.62 9.12 15.78
N THR A 70 12.59 9.46 14.92
CA THR A 70 13.80 10.19 15.32
C THR A 70 13.46 11.61 15.74
N SER A 71 12.60 12.31 14.99
CA SER A 71 12.12 13.65 15.34
C SER A 71 11.34 13.68 16.66
N THR A 72 10.65 12.59 17.00
CA THR A 72 9.90 12.48 18.27
C THR A 72 10.79 12.10 19.46
N THR A 73 11.75 11.19 19.26
CA THR A 73 12.54 10.60 20.36
C THR A 73 13.90 11.25 20.58
N GLY A 74 14.44 11.94 19.57
CA GLY A 74 15.79 12.50 19.58
C GLY A 74 16.92 11.45 19.59
N ASN A 75 16.61 10.16 19.42
CA ASN A 75 17.58 9.08 19.51
C ASN A 75 17.36 8.03 18.40
N ASN A 76 18.34 7.89 17.52
CA ASN A 76 18.29 6.97 16.38
C ASN A 76 18.12 5.50 16.77
N VAL A 77 18.67 5.07 17.93
CA VAL A 77 18.52 3.70 18.42
C VAL A 77 17.09 3.44 18.85
N THR A 78 16.50 4.36 19.63
CA THR A 78 15.09 4.24 20.05
C THR A 78 14.16 4.30 18.84
N ALA A 79 14.43 5.18 17.87
CA ALA A 79 13.68 5.27 16.63
C ALA A 79 13.73 3.96 15.83
N GLY A 80 14.92 3.38 15.68
CA GLY A 80 15.09 2.08 15.03
C GLY A 80 14.34 0.96 15.74
N LEU A 81 14.32 0.95 17.08
CA LEU A 81 13.56 -0.04 17.86
C LEU A 81 12.04 0.11 17.69
N ILE A 82 11.52 1.34 17.65
CA ILE A 82 10.10 1.61 17.40
C ILE A 82 9.70 1.04 16.03
N VAL A 83 10.47 1.37 14.99
CA VAL A 83 10.17 0.93 13.62
C VAL A 83 10.34 -0.58 13.48
N ALA A 84 11.40 -1.18 14.03
CA ALA A 84 11.59 -2.62 14.01
C ALA A 84 10.44 -3.36 14.73
N THR A 85 9.97 -2.82 15.85
CA THR A 85 8.83 -3.39 16.58
C THR A 85 7.54 -3.26 15.78
N GLY A 86 7.29 -2.10 15.17
CA GLY A 86 6.12 -1.89 14.31
C GLY A 86 6.10 -2.85 13.12
N ILE A 87 7.22 -3.03 12.42
CA ILE A 87 7.37 -3.99 11.32
C ILE A 87 7.03 -5.41 11.80
N LEU A 88 7.59 -5.82 12.95
CA LEU A 88 7.30 -7.14 13.50
C LEU A 88 5.82 -7.30 13.81
N LEU A 89 5.18 -6.31 14.45
CA LEU A 89 3.77 -6.35 14.79
C LEU A 89 2.87 -6.42 13.55
N GLY A 90 3.17 -5.65 12.50
CA GLY A 90 2.44 -5.68 11.22
C GLY A 90 2.55 -7.03 10.51
N GLY A 91 3.77 -7.56 10.43
CA GLY A 91 4.00 -8.87 9.83
C GLY A 91 3.34 -10.00 10.63
N VAL A 92 3.44 -9.98 11.96
CA VAL A 92 2.76 -10.96 12.84
C VAL A 92 1.23 -10.83 12.73
N PHE A 93 0.70 -9.62 12.62
CA PHE A 93 -0.73 -9.39 12.44
C PHE A 93 -1.25 -10.04 11.15
N LEU A 94 -0.58 -9.83 10.01
CA LEU A 94 -1.01 -10.49 8.78
C LEU A 94 -0.69 -11.97 8.74
N TRP A 95 0.40 -12.43 9.35
CA TRP A 95 0.65 -13.86 9.53
C TRP A 95 -0.46 -14.54 10.34
N PHE A 96 -0.89 -13.92 11.45
CA PHE A 96 -1.99 -14.41 12.26
C PHE A 96 -3.31 -14.37 11.46
N THR A 97 -3.55 -13.28 10.74
CA THR A 97 -4.75 -13.14 9.90
C THR A 97 -4.77 -14.20 8.81
N HIS A 98 -3.67 -14.43 8.11
CA HIS A 98 -3.48 -15.50 7.13
C HIS A 98 -3.77 -16.86 7.78
N ARG A 99 -3.17 -17.17 8.94
CA ARG A 99 -3.39 -18.46 9.62
C ARG A 99 -4.84 -18.73 10.04
N ASN A 100 -5.58 -17.69 10.42
CA ASN A 100 -6.96 -17.79 10.91
C ASN A 100 -8.02 -17.52 9.84
N PHE A 101 -7.65 -16.95 8.69
CA PHE A 101 -8.53 -16.90 7.54
C PHE A 101 -8.88 -18.34 7.15
N PRO A 102 -10.14 -18.65 6.82
CA PRO A 102 -10.55 -19.98 6.41
C PRO A 102 -9.83 -20.34 5.11
N HIS A 103 -8.65 -20.94 5.27
CA HIS A 103 -7.99 -21.66 4.21
C HIS A 103 -8.85 -22.89 4.00
N GLU A 104 -9.59 -22.93 2.91
CA GLU A 104 -10.02 -24.21 2.35
C GLU A 104 -8.74 -24.97 1.96
N HIS A 105 -8.09 -25.57 2.96
CA HIS A 105 -7.22 -26.71 2.77
C HIS A 105 -8.11 -27.90 2.38
N PHE A 106 -8.69 -27.83 1.18
CA PHE A 106 -8.99 -29.05 0.45
C PHE A 106 -7.65 -29.68 0.12
N ILE A 107 -7.24 -30.59 1.01
CA ILE A 107 -6.43 -31.79 0.77
C ILE A 107 -5.62 -31.72 -0.51
N LYS A 108 -4.28 -31.75 -0.38
CA LYS A 108 -3.35 -32.20 -1.44
C LYS A 108 -3.99 -33.37 -2.19
N GLY A 109 -4.58 -33.06 -3.32
CA GLY A 109 -5.34 -33.98 -4.14
C GLY A 109 -4.90 -33.76 -5.57
N SER A 110 -4.54 -34.89 -6.19
CA SER A 110 -4.23 -35.10 -7.60
C SER A 110 -4.73 -34.00 -8.55
N GLU A 111 -3.82 -33.56 -9.44
CA GLU A 111 -4.07 -32.98 -10.76
C GLU A 111 -5.55 -32.64 -11.10
N GLY A 112 -5.87 -31.35 -11.23
CA GLY A 112 -6.97 -30.94 -12.12
C GLY A 112 -7.89 -29.79 -11.69
N ASN A 113 -7.94 -29.38 -10.43
CA ASN A 113 -8.75 -28.22 -10.02
C ASN A 113 -7.94 -27.27 -9.12
N LYS A 114 -7.71 -26.05 -9.62
CA LYS A 114 -6.90 -25.03 -8.95
C LYS A 114 -7.53 -24.69 -7.59
N PRO A 115 -6.83 -24.83 -6.46
CA PRO A 115 -7.31 -24.26 -5.19
C PRO A 115 -7.53 -22.76 -5.39
N SER A 116 -8.65 -22.23 -4.91
CA SER A 116 -8.98 -20.82 -5.12
C SER A 116 -7.98 -19.93 -4.37
N ASN A 117 -7.34 -19.01 -5.10
CA ASN A 117 -6.40 -18.01 -4.57
C ASN A 117 -7.13 -16.87 -3.81
N LEU A 118 -8.42 -17.02 -3.52
CA LEU A 118 -9.28 -15.96 -2.99
C LEU A 118 -8.76 -15.39 -1.67
N ALA A 119 -8.33 -16.27 -0.75
CA ALA A 119 -7.79 -15.87 0.55
C ALA A 119 -6.57 -14.96 0.39
N ARG A 120 -5.66 -15.29 -0.54
CA ARG A 120 -4.49 -14.45 -0.86
C ARG A 120 -4.90 -13.10 -1.42
N VAL A 121 -5.80 -13.06 -2.41
CA VAL A 121 -6.28 -11.78 -2.96
C VAL A 121 -6.87 -10.87 -1.87
N TRP A 122 -7.63 -11.44 -0.92
CA TRP A 122 -8.20 -10.66 0.17
C TRP A 122 -7.20 -10.22 1.22
N LEU A 123 -6.18 -11.03 1.52
CA LEU A 123 -5.07 -10.63 2.37
C LEU A 123 -4.25 -9.51 1.74
N PHE A 124 -4.04 -9.59 0.43
CA PHE A 124 -3.42 -8.50 -0.33
C PHE A 124 -4.24 -7.20 -0.27
N ILE A 125 -5.54 -7.27 -0.53
CA ILE A 125 -6.45 -6.11 -0.40
C ILE A 125 -6.43 -5.53 1.02
N LEU A 126 -6.39 -6.39 2.05
CA LEU A 126 -6.29 -5.96 3.44
C LEU A 126 -4.96 -5.27 3.73
N ALA A 127 -3.83 -5.82 3.26
CA ALA A 127 -2.51 -5.20 3.43
C ALA A 127 -2.46 -3.79 2.83
N ILE A 128 -3.03 -3.63 1.64
CA ILE A 128 -3.15 -2.33 0.97
C ILE A 128 -4.03 -1.36 1.75
N ALA A 129 -5.20 -1.80 2.22
CA ALA A 129 -6.04 -0.95 3.05
C ALA A 129 -5.28 -0.49 4.33
N LEU A 130 -4.47 -1.36 4.92
CA LEU A 130 -3.63 -1.02 6.08
C LEU A 130 -2.47 -0.10 5.72
N HIS A 131 -1.97 -0.14 4.49
CA HIS A 131 -0.91 0.73 3.97
C HIS A 131 -1.42 2.15 3.69
N ASN A 132 -2.60 2.25 3.08
CA ASN A 132 -3.26 3.49 2.72
C ASN A 132 -3.65 4.34 3.95
N PHE A 133 -3.90 3.70 5.10
CA PHE A 133 -4.31 4.42 6.30
C PHE A 133 -3.21 5.33 6.87
N PRO A 134 -1.98 4.85 7.16
CA PRO A 134 -0.86 5.70 7.57
C PRO A 134 -0.49 6.79 6.56
N GLU A 135 -0.61 6.51 5.27
CA GLU A 135 -0.31 7.50 4.21
C GLU A 135 -1.29 8.66 4.22
N GLY A 136 -2.60 8.35 4.27
CA GLY A 136 -3.63 9.35 4.49
C GLY A 136 -3.36 10.15 5.77
N LEU A 137 -3.06 9.48 6.88
CA LEU A 137 -2.73 10.13 8.15
C LEU A 137 -1.55 11.11 8.01
N ALA A 138 -0.50 10.72 7.29
CA ALA A 138 0.68 11.54 7.04
C ALA A 138 0.35 12.78 6.19
N VAL A 139 -0.44 12.63 5.11
CA VAL A 139 -0.92 13.76 4.31
C VAL A 139 -1.73 14.74 5.17
N GLY A 140 -2.66 14.23 5.98
CA GLY A 140 -3.48 15.04 6.89
C GLY A 140 -2.63 15.84 7.88
N VAL A 141 -1.67 15.20 8.55
CA VAL A 141 -0.73 15.86 9.47
C VAL A 141 0.16 16.86 8.74
N GLY A 142 0.57 16.55 7.51
CA GLY A 142 1.37 17.43 6.65
C GLY A 142 0.65 18.75 6.34
N PHE A 143 -0.64 18.72 6.01
CA PHE A 143 -1.41 19.96 5.81
C PHE A 143 -1.70 20.70 7.11
N ALA A 144 -1.81 19.99 8.23
CA ALA A 144 -2.04 20.60 9.54
C ALA A 144 -0.77 21.13 10.22
N SER A 145 0.41 21.02 9.58
CA SER A 145 1.64 21.68 10.05
C SER A 145 1.64 23.20 9.86
N GLY A 146 0.71 23.72 9.06
CA GLY A 146 0.63 25.13 8.67
C GLY A 146 1.39 25.46 7.38
N GLU A 147 2.14 24.51 6.82
CA GLU A 147 2.85 24.66 5.56
C GLU A 147 2.14 23.88 4.44
N VAL A 148 1.31 24.58 3.66
CA VAL A 148 0.57 23.98 2.54
C VAL A 148 1.48 23.25 1.55
N THR A 149 2.69 23.78 1.32
CA THR A 149 3.71 23.15 0.47
C THR A 149 4.09 21.76 0.97
N GLN A 150 4.26 21.58 2.28
CA GLN A 150 4.62 20.29 2.87
C GLN A 150 3.51 19.25 2.63
N GLY A 151 2.25 19.62 2.90
CA GLY A 151 1.10 18.77 2.62
C GLY A 151 0.95 18.42 1.14
N LEU A 152 1.20 19.38 0.24
CA LEU A 152 1.16 19.15 -1.21
C LEU A 152 2.26 18.20 -1.69
N THR A 153 3.49 18.35 -1.19
CA THR A 153 4.60 17.44 -1.52
C THR A 153 4.26 16.02 -1.10
N LEU A 154 3.80 15.83 0.14
CA LEU A 154 3.39 14.51 0.65
C LEU A 154 2.25 13.90 -0.17
N ALA A 155 1.17 14.66 -0.42
CA ALA A 155 0.04 14.18 -1.19
C ALA A 155 0.41 13.82 -2.63
N THR A 156 1.35 14.56 -3.23
CA THR A 156 1.82 14.31 -4.60
C THR A 156 2.70 13.06 -4.65
N GLY A 157 3.66 12.91 -3.73
CA GLY A 157 4.51 11.72 -3.63
C GLY A 157 3.67 10.45 -3.44
N ILE A 158 2.76 10.46 -2.47
CA ILE A 158 1.84 9.34 -2.19
C ILE A 158 0.92 9.08 -3.40
N GLY A 159 0.29 10.11 -3.96
CA GLY A 159 -0.57 9.93 -5.14
C GLY A 159 0.15 9.29 -6.34
N LEU A 160 1.45 9.54 -6.51
CA LEU A 160 2.20 8.98 -7.63
C LEU A 160 2.56 7.51 -7.46
N GLN A 161 2.85 7.05 -6.25
CA GLN A 161 3.05 5.61 -5.98
C GLN A 161 1.72 4.84 -5.96
N ASN A 162 0.62 5.52 -5.66
CA ASN A 162 -0.71 4.93 -5.67
C ASN A 162 -1.18 4.52 -7.06
N ILE A 163 -0.76 5.24 -8.11
CA ILE A 163 -1.07 4.88 -9.50
C ILE A 163 -0.56 3.47 -9.85
N PRO A 164 0.75 3.15 -9.74
CA PRO A 164 1.22 1.81 -10.01
C PRO A 164 0.65 0.78 -9.02
N GLU A 165 0.39 1.14 -7.76
CA GLU A 165 -0.25 0.23 -6.80
C GLU A 165 -1.66 -0.18 -7.24
N GLY A 166 -2.54 0.78 -7.51
CA GLY A 166 -3.91 0.50 -7.92
C GLY A 166 -4.00 -0.29 -9.23
N MET A 167 -3.05 -0.08 -10.14
CA MET A 167 -2.90 -0.91 -11.34
C MET A 167 -2.67 -2.38 -10.98
N VAL A 168 -1.72 -2.65 -10.07
CA VAL A 168 -1.32 -4.00 -9.66
C VAL A 168 -2.46 -4.73 -8.96
N VAL A 169 -3.19 -4.05 -8.10
CA VAL A 169 -4.37 -4.61 -7.41
C VAL A 169 -5.44 -5.01 -8.40
N ALA A 170 -5.77 -4.11 -9.31
CA ALA A 170 -6.78 -4.36 -10.31
C ALA A 170 -6.42 -5.54 -11.22
N LEU A 171 -5.14 -5.63 -11.62
CA LEU A 171 -4.65 -6.74 -12.44
C LEU A 171 -4.68 -8.06 -11.70
N SER A 172 -4.33 -8.07 -10.41
CA SER A 172 -4.37 -9.27 -9.56
C SER A 172 -5.80 -9.82 -9.44
N LEU A 173 -6.78 -8.93 -9.24
CA LEU A 173 -8.21 -9.29 -9.23
C LEU A 173 -8.69 -9.83 -10.59
N VAL A 174 -8.34 -9.15 -11.67
CA VAL A 174 -8.72 -9.59 -13.04
C VAL A 174 -8.07 -10.92 -13.40
N ALA A 175 -6.83 -11.18 -12.97
CA ALA A 175 -6.13 -12.44 -13.16
C ALA A 175 -6.83 -13.61 -12.44
N GLU A 176 -7.43 -13.34 -11.27
CA GLU A 176 -8.28 -14.28 -10.52
C GLU A 176 -9.74 -14.31 -11.02
N ARG A 177 -9.97 -13.80 -12.24
CA ARG A 177 -11.24 -13.84 -12.97
C ARG A 177 -12.38 -13.00 -12.36
N TYR A 178 -12.07 -12.07 -11.47
CA TYR A 178 -13.04 -11.04 -11.09
C TYR A 178 -13.35 -10.12 -12.27
N SER A 179 -14.57 -9.56 -12.29
CA SER A 179 -14.94 -8.61 -13.34
C SER A 179 -14.14 -7.31 -13.19
N LYS A 180 -13.80 -6.64 -14.30
CA LYS A 180 -13.05 -5.37 -14.30
C LYS A 180 -13.73 -4.29 -13.46
N LEU A 181 -15.07 -4.26 -13.49
CA LEU A 181 -15.84 -3.31 -12.69
C LEU A 181 -15.73 -3.63 -11.19
N TYR A 182 -15.78 -4.91 -10.81
CA TYR A 182 -15.55 -5.32 -9.43
C TYR A 182 -14.13 -4.96 -8.97
N ALA A 183 -13.12 -5.21 -9.80
CA ALA A 183 -11.74 -4.83 -9.51
C ALA A 183 -11.60 -3.32 -9.28
N LEU A 184 -12.21 -2.49 -10.14
CA LEU A 184 -12.22 -1.04 -9.97
C LEU A 184 -12.92 -0.62 -8.67
N TRP A 185 -14.04 -1.24 -8.31
CA TRP A 185 -14.74 -0.94 -7.06
C TRP A 185 -13.90 -1.27 -5.82
N ILE A 186 -13.21 -2.41 -5.82
CA ILE A 186 -12.33 -2.78 -4.71
C ILE A 186 -11.17 -1.78 -4.58
N VAL A 187 -10.52 -1.44 -5.69
CA VAL A 187 -9.43 -0.44 -5.69
C VAL A 187 -9.91 0.93 -5.22
N LEU A 188 -11.12 1.33 -5.59
CA LEU A 188 -11.71 2.56 -5.09
C LEU A 188 -11.93 2.51 -3.57
N ILE A 189 -12.48 1.41 -3.05
CA ILE A 189 -12.73 1.26 -1.62
C ILE A 189 -11.43 1.30 -0.83
N THR A 190 -10.36 0.65 -1.30
CA THR A 190 -9.05 0.71 -0.64
C THR A 190 -8.43 2.11 -0.73
N GLY A 191 -8.54 2.79 -1.88
CA GLY A 191 -8.09 4.17 -2.03
C GLY A 191 -8.84 5.15 -1.12
N LEU A 192 -10.13 4.92 -0.85
CA LEU A 192 -10.93 5.74 0.07
C LEU A 192 -10.52 5.61 1.55
N VAL A 193 -9.60 4.71 1.89
CA VAL A 193 -9.01 4.66 3.23
C VAL A 193 -8.11 5.88 3.50
N GLU A 194 -7.44 6.41 2.48
CA GLU A 194 -6.57 7.59 2.61
C GLU A 194 -7.32 8.85 3.07
N PRO A 195 -8.42 9.30 2.44
CA PRO A 195 -9.15 10.47 2.94
C PRO A 195 -9.70 10.27 4.35
N PHE A 196 -9.98 9.04 4.76
CA PHE A 196 -10.33 8.75 6.15
C PHE A 196 -9.14 8.96 7.10
N GLY A 197 -7.96 8.43 6.76
CA GLY A 197 -6.73 8.69 7.48
C GLY A 197 -6.36 10.18 7.53
N GLY A 198 -6.47 10.87 6.39
CA GLY A 198 -6.18 12.30 6.25
C GLY A 198 -7.10 13.20 7.05
N LEU A 199 -8.38 12.86 7.13
CA LEU A 199 -9.31 13.57 8.00
C LEU A 199 -8.87 13.45 9.47
N ILE A 200 -8.52 12.24 9.93
CA ILE A 200 -8.04 12.02 11.32
C ILE A 200 -6.72 12.78 11.55
N GLY A 201 -5.79 12.67 10.60
CA GLY A 201 -4.48 13.29 10.67
C GLY A 201 -4.55 14.82 10.79
N ALA A 202 -5.42 15.43 9.98
CA ALA A 202 -5.60 16.88 9.99
C ALA A 202 -6.45 17.37 11.17
N ALA A 203 -7.45 16.59 11.62
CA ALA A 203 -8.33 17.00 12.71
C ALA A 203 -7.71 16.84 14.11
N VAL A 204 -6.84 15.85 14.32
CA VAL A 204 -6.31 15.51 15.66
C VAL A 204 -4.79 15.29 15.62
N VAL A 205 -4.05 16.31 15.18
CA VAL A 205 -2.58 16.27 15.02
C VAL A 205 -1.84 15.79 16.27
N SER A 206 -2.29 16.20 17.46
CA SER A 206 -1.67 15.83 18.74
C SER A 206 -1.74 14.33 19.03
N LEU A 207 -2.78 13.65 18.54
CA LEU A 207 -2.94 12.20 18.63
C LEU A 207 -2.26 11.50 17.45
N ALA A 208 -2.32 12.09 16.25
CA ALA A 208 -1.78 11.50 15.03
C ALA A 208 -0.24 11.45 15.03
N LYS A 209 0.44 12.55 15.36
CA LYS A 209 1.91 12.65 15.26
C LYS A 209 2.67 11.53 15.98
N PRO A 210 2.37 11.20 17.26
CA PRO A 210 3.05 10.10 17.95
C PRO A 210 2.76 8.71 17.36
N LEU A 211 1.66 8.56 16.61
CA LEU A 211 1.23 7.30 16.03
C LEU A 211 1.80 7.07 14.62
N ILE A 212 2.19 8.12 13.90
CA ILE A 212 2.76 8.00 12.53
C ILE A 212 3.89 6.96 12.46
N PRO A 213 4.93 6.99 13.32
CA PRO A 213 6.03 6.04 13.21
C PRO A 213 5.58 4.60 13.40
N TRP A 214 4.66 4.36 14.33
CA TRP A 214 4.08 3.05 14.58
C TRP A 214 3.20 2.59 13.43
N GLY A 215 2.37 3.48 12.89
CA GLY A 215 1.48 3.21 11.76
C GLY A 215 2.25 2.85 10.48
N LEU A 216 3.24 3.67 10.10
CA LEU A 216 4.08 3.43 8.93
C LEU A 216 4.87 2.12 9.07
N ALA A 217 5.48 1.89 10.25
CA ALA A 217 6.21 0.66 10.51
C ALA A 217 5.31 -0.59 10.50
N PHE A 218 4.12 -0.50 11.07
CA PHE A 218 3.12 -1.57 11.04
C PHE A 218 2.69 -1.88 9.60
N ALA A 219 2.35 -0.86 8.81
CA ALA A 219 2.03 -1.03 7.40
C ALA A 219 3.19 -1.66 6.62
N ALA A 220 4.43 -1.22 6.85
CA ALA A 220 5.61 -1.81 6.23
C ALA A 220 5.75 -3.31 6.55
N GLY A 221 5.55 -3.69 7.81
CA GLY A 221 5.55 -5.10 8.21
C GLY A 221 4.48 -5.94 7.53
N ALA A 222 3.24 -5.42 7.47
CA ALA A 222 2.13 -6.07 6.78
C ALA A 222 2.41 -6.23 5.28
N MET A 223 2.92 -5.19 4.62
CA MET A 223 3.27 -5.23 3.20
C MET A 223 4.42 -6.20 2.92
N LEU A 224 5.50 -6.19 3.73
CA LEU A 224 6.59 -7.16 3.60
C LEU A 224 6.07 -8.61 3.68
N PHE A 225 5.15 -8.89 4.61
CA PHE A 225 4.54 -10.22 4.75
C PHE A 225 3.83 -10.63 3.45
N VAL A 226 2.92 -9.81 2.94
CA VAL A 226 2.14 -10.15 1.73
C VAL A 226 3.00 -10.22 0.47
N ILE A 227 3.94 -9.29 0.30
CA ILE A 227 4.83 -9.33 -0.87
C ILE A 227 5.61 -10.64 -0.89
N SER A 228 6.14 -11.06 0.27
CA SER A 228 6.92 -12.29 0.40
C SER A 228 6.09 -13.56 0.29
N ASP A 229 4.93 -13.63 0.97
CA ASP A 229 4.15 -14.87 1.11
C ASP A 229 3.17 -15.07 -0.06
N GLU A 230 2.81 -14.00 -0.78
CA GLU A 230 1.78 -14.06 -1.82
C GLU A 230 2.29 -13.59 -3.19
N ILE A 231 2.76 -12.34 -3.30
CA ILE A 231 2.96 -11.71 -4.61
C ILE A 231 4.17 -12.28 -5.35
N ILE A 232 5.32 -12.38 -4.66
CA ILE A 232 6.53 -12.96 -5.26
C ILE A 232 6.28 -14.42 -5.64
N PRO A 233 5.76 -15.30 -4.77
CA PRO A 233 5.43 -16.68 -5.14
C PRO A 233 4.45 -16.79 -6.31
N GLU A 234 3.38 -15.97 -6.34
CA GLU A 234 2.39 -16.02 -7.43
C GLU A 234 2.99 -15.56 -8.76
N SER A 235 3.87 -14.55 -8.77
CA SER A 235 4.58 -14.12 -9.98
C SER A 235 5.48 -15.22 -10.58
N HIS A 236 5.87 -16.20 -9.77
CA HIS A 236 6.74 -17.33 -10.16
C HIS A 236 5.96 -18.63 -10.44
N ARG A 237 4.64 -18.69 -10.15
CA ARG A 237 3.85 -19.94 -10.12
C ARG A 237 3.77 -20.67 -11.46
N LEU A 238 3.75 -19.95 -12.58
CA LEU A 238 3.46 -20.51 -13.91
C LEU A 238 4.72 -20.82 -14.74
N GLY A 239 5.90 -20.90 -14.12
CA GLY A 239 7.17 -21.13 -14.83
C GLY A 239 7.69 -19.90 -15.58
N TYR A 240 7.25 -18.71 -15.16
CA TYR A 240 7.65 -17.41 -15.70
C TYR A 240 8.49 -16.61 -14.69
N GLU A 241 9.33 -17.30 -13.92
CA GLU A 241 10.16 -16.72 -12.85
C GLU A 241 11.04 -15.59 -13.37
N LYS A 242 11.58 -15.75 -14.59
CA LYS A 242 12.41 -14.73 -15.24
C LYS A 242 11.61 -13.46 -15.51
N GLN A 243 10.40 -13.58 -16.04
CA GLN A 243 9.52 -12.44 -16.33
C GLN A 243 9.08 -11.76 -15.03
N GLY A 244 8.72 -12.54 -14.01
CA GLY A 244 8.41 -12.02 -12.68
C GLY A 244 9.58 -11.27 -12.06
N THR A 245 10.79 -11.84 -12.11
CA THR A 245 12.01 -11.20 -11.58
C THR A 245 12.34 -9.90 -12.33
N ILE A 246 12.28 -9.91 -13.67
CA ILE A 246 12.50 -8.70 -14.49
C ILE A 246 11.46 -7.64 -14.14
N GLY A 247 10.18 -8.03 -14.05
CA GLY A 247 9.10 -7.16 -13.60
C GLY A 247 9.43 -6.52 -12.26
N LEU A 248 9.81 -7.32 -11.26
CA LEU A 248 10.18 -6.88 -9.91
C LEU A 248 11.31 -5.85 -9.95
N MET A 249 12.38 -6.11 -10.69
CA MET A 249 13.47 -5.15 -10.84
C MET A 249 12.99 -3.82 -11.42
N PHE A 250 12.20 -3.85 -12.50
CA PHE A 250 11.68 -2.63 -13.12
C PHE A 250 10.70 -1.87 -12.21
N GLY A 251 9.83 -2.58 -11.51
CA GLY A 251 8.89 -1.98 -10.56
C GLY A 251 9.61 -1.31 -9.41
N PHE A 252 10.61 -1.99 -8.84
CA PHE A 252 11.43 -1.44 -7.77
C PHE A 252 12.19 -0.19 -8.21
N ILE A 253 12.85 -0.26 -9.37
CA ILE A 253 13.61 0.88 -9.93
C ILE A 253 12.68 2.06 -10.22
N LEU A 254 11.53 1.81 -10.86
CA LEU A 254 10.58 2.87 -11.17
C LEU A 254 10.10 3.57 -9.90
N MET A 255 9.68 2.79 -8.90
CA MET A 255 9.18 3.36 -7.65
C MET A 255 10.29 4.09 -6.87
N MET A 256 11.50 3.53 -6.81
CA MET A 256 12.67 4.23 -6.24
C MET A 256 12.95 5.56 -6.95
N LEU A 257 12.85 5.61 -8.29
CA LEU A 257 13.04 6.85 -9.03
C LEU A 257 11.92 7.86 -8.78
N LEU A 258 10.68 7.41 -8.66
CA LEU A 258 9.55 8.28 -8.30
C LEU A 258 9.76 8.89 -6.91
N ASP A 259 10.16 8.07 -5.95
CA ASP A 259 10.47 8.49 -4.58
C ASP A 259 11.64 9.50 -4.55
N VAL A 260 12.76 9.23 -5.22
CA VAL A 260 13.92 10.13 -5.23
C VAL A 260 13.65 11.47 -5.94
N VAL A 261 12.82 11.47 -7.00
CA VAL A 261 12.58 12.68 -7.79
C VAL A 261 11.52 13.57 -7.15
N LEU A 262 10.58 13.00 -6.37
CA LEU A 262 9.33 13.67 -5.98
C LEU A 262 9.02 13.57 -4.48
N GLY A 263 9.75 12.74 -3.73
CA GLY A 263 9.71 12.60 -2.27
C GLY A 263 10.64 13.55 -1.53
#